data_AF-A0A382I266-F1
#
_entry.id   AF-A0A382I266-F1
#
_cell.length_a   1.000
_cell.length_b   1.000
_cell.length_c   1.000
_cell.angle_alpha   90.00
_cell.angle_beta   90.00
_cell.angle_gamma   90.00
#
_symmetry.space_group_name_H-M   'P 1'
#
loop_
_entity.id
_entity.type
_entity.pdbx_description
1 polymer ?
#
loop_
_entity_poly.entity_id
_entity_poly.type
_entity_poly.pdbx_seq_one_letter_code
_entity_poly.pdbx_strand_id
1 'polypeptide(L)'
;MTSRIAQAYDALVLHNPKFVLIVLLSILFFFGYHTKDFKLDASADSLLLEGDADLKVFRKIHERFPSSDLLIVTFTPDKDLFSNQSLDTLNKLRGELGRVKSVDAVFTILDAPLFNSSDVDIQEMIEDMPSLEKPGIDRSKAKNELVNSPIYRDLIVSADGRTTALLLGLIEDEHYNHLLKSRNELR
;
A
#
# COMPACT_ATOMS: atom_id res chain seq x y z
N MET A 1 -50.70 44.40 2.47
CA MET A 1 -50.16 44.23 3.85
C MET A 1 -48.89 43.42 3.72
N THR A 2 -47.72 44.04 3.87
CA THR A 2 -46.46 43.28 3.87
C THR A 2 -46.48 42.33 5.07
N SER A 3 -46.22 41.05 4.83
CA SER A 3 -46.17 40.03 5.88
C SER A 3 -45.21 40.50 7.00
N ARG A 4 -45.51 40.18 8.26
CA ARG A 4 -44.65 40.51 9.42
C ARG A 4 -43.19 40.07 9.20
N ILE A 5 -42.98 39.02 8.41
CA ILE A 5 -41.67 38.51 7.99
C ILE A 5 -40.92 39.52 7.10
N ALA A 6 -41.62 40.15 6.15
CA ALA A 6 -41.02 41.14 5.26
C ALA A 6 -40.62 42.43 6.01
N GLN A 7 -41.44 42.85 6.97
CA GLN A 7 -41.12 44.00 7.82
C GLN A 7 -39.92 43.74 8.73
N ALA A 8 -39.78 42.52 9.25
CA ALA A 8 -38.61 42.10 10.02
C ALA A 8 -37.34 42.05 9.16
N TYR A 9 -37.44 41.56 7.92
CA TYR A 9 -36.33 41.56 6.97
C TYR A 9 -35.88 42.98 6.60
N ASP A 10 -36.81 43.89 6.29
CA ASP A 10 -36.51 45.30 6.01
C ASP A 10 -35.76 45.95 7.18
N ALA A 11 -36.27 45.78 8.41
CA ALA A 11 -35.67 46.39 9.60
C ALA A 11 -34.28 45.82 9.93
N LEU A 12 -34.09 44.51 9.78
CA LEU A 12 -32.86 43.83 10.18
C LEU A 12 -31.77 43.90 9.11
N VAL A 13 -32.16 43.76 7.83
CA VAL A 13 -31.23 43.60 6.70
C VAL A 13 -31.05 44.89 5.91
N LEU A 14 -32.14 45.57 5.56
CA LEU A 14 -32.10 46.75 4.67
C LEU A 14 -31.84 48.06 5.40
N HIS A 15 -32.19 48.15 6.70
CA HIS A 15 -31.92 49.35 7.51
C HIS A 15 -30.45 49.49 7.92
N ASN A 16 -29.70 48.38 8.03
CA ASN A 16 -28.30 48.36 8.46
C ASN A 16 -27.40 47.51 7.55
N PRO A 17 -27.33 47.79 6.23
CA PRO A 17 -26.70 46.90 5.25
C PRO A 17 -25.19 46.73 5.47
N LYS A 18 -24.50 47.78 5.94
CA LYS A 18 -23.06 47.73 6.23
C LYS A 18 -22.73 46.75 7.36
N PHE A 19 -23.53 46.76 8.43
CA PHE A 19 -23.35 45.86 9.57
C PHE A 19 -23.58 44.41 9.15
N VAL A 20 -24.66 44.13 8.42
CA VAL A 20 -24.96 42.79 7.90
C VAL A 20 -23.85 42.29 6.98
N LEU A 21 -23.31 43.15 6.12
CA LEU A 21 -22.21 42.79 5.23
C LEU A 21 -20.92 42.46 6.00
N ILE A 22 -20.61 43.18 7.07
CA ILE A 22 -19.47 42.86 7.97
C ILE A 22 -19.68 41.50 8.64
N VAL A 23 -20.89 41.21 9.12
CA VAL A 23 -21.21 39.93 9.76
C VAL A 23 -21.09 38.78 8.75
N LEU A 24 -21.65 38.91 7.56
CA LEU A 24 -21.54 37.89 6.51
C LEU A 24 -20.09 37.70 6.05
N LEU A 25 -19.32 38.78 5.90
CA LEU A 25 -17.88 38.68 5.60
C LEU A 25 -17.12 37.98 6.74
N SER A 26 -17.45 38.27 7.99
CA SER A 26 -16.84 37.61 9.15
C SER A 26 -17.12 36.12 9.14
N ILE A 27 -18.37 35.71 8.86
CA ILE A 27 -18.77 34.31 8.71
C ILE A 27 -18.03 33.65 7.54
N LEU A 28 -17.97 34.32 6.38
CA LEU A 28 -17.30 33.82 5.19
C LEU A 28 -15.79 33.64 5.42
N PHE A 29 -15.11 34.63 6.01
CA PHE A 29 -13.69 34.52 6.32
C PHE A 29 -13.44 33.48 7.40
N PHE A 30 -14.33 33.35 8.39
CA PHE A 30 -14.23 32.32 9.42
C PHE A 30 -14.30 30.91 8.81
N PHE A 31 -15.35 30.60 8.03
CA PHE A 31 -15.47 29.29 7.40
C PHE A 31 -14.43 29.08 6.29
N GLY A 32 -14.14 30.11 5.49
CA GLY A 32 -13.10 30.06 4.46
C GLY A 32 -11.68 29.93 5.01
N TYR A 33 -11.43 30.31 6.26
CA TYR A 33 -10.17 29.97 6.92
C TYR A 33 -10.10 28.49 7.31
N HIS A 34 -11.21 27.95 7.85
CA HIS A 34 -11.30 26.55 8.27
C HIS A 34 -11.41 25.55 7.10
N THR A 35 -11.65 25.99 5.87
CA THR A 35 -11.58 25.09 4.70
C THR A 35 -10.17 24.51 4.50
N LYS A 36 -9.12 25.10 5.09
CA LYS A 36 -7.76 24.55 5.07
C LYS A 36 -7.65 23.22 5.80
N ASP A 37 -8.51 23.00 6.81
CA ASP A 37 -8.54 21.78 7.61
C ASP A 37 -9.53 20.75 7.05
N PHE A 38 -10.24 21.08 5.97
CA PHE A 38 -11.14 20.15 5.31
C PHE A 38 -10.34 19.03 4.65
N LYS A 39 -10.55 17.80 5.13
CA LYS A 39 -10.00 16.58 4.55
C LYS A 39 -11.14 15.81 3.89
N LEU A 40 -11.01 15.59 2.58
CA LEU A 40 -11.90 14.69 1.87
C LEU A 40 -11.40 13.26 2.09
N ASP A 41 -12.21 12.44 2.75
CA ASP A 41 -11.93 11.00 2.86
C ASP A 41 -12.31 10.31 1.55
N ALA A 42 -11.29 9.97 0.77
CA ALA A 42 -11.42 9.21 -0.48
C ALA A 42 -10.90 7.77 -0.32
N SER A 43 -10.88 7.26 0.91
CA SER A 43 -10.50 5.87 1.17
C SER A 43 -11.51 4.90 0.55
N ALA A 44 -11.06 3.71 0.19
CA ALA A 44 -11.95 2.65 -0.30
C ALA A 44 -13.05 2.30 0.72
N ASP A 45 -12.76 2.43 2.02
CA ASP A 45 -13.73 2.26 3.12
C ASP A 45 -14.96 3.16 2.98
N SER A 46 -14.79 4.39 2.46
CA SER A 46 -15.90 5.34 2.26
C SER A 46 -16.87 4.91 1.15
N LEU A 47 -16.43 4.03 0.26
CA LEU A 47 -17.22 3.51 -0.87
C LEU A 47 -17.99 2.23 -0.48
N LEU A 48 -17.69 1.64 0.67
CA LEU A 48 -18.33 0.43 1.16
C LEU A 48 -19.61 0.75 1.93
N LEU A 49 -20.59 -0.17 1.84
CA LEU A 49 -21.84 -0.05 2.59
C LEU A 49 -21.57 -0.19 4.09
N GLU A 50 -22.19 0.68 4.88
CA GLU A 50 -22.12 0.57 6.33
C GLU A 50 -22.84 -0.70 6.80
N GLY A 51 -22.16 -1.51 7.61
CA GLY A 51 -22.71 -2.75 8.18
C GLY A 51 -22.68 -3.97 7.25
N ASP A 52 -22.03 -3.88 6.09
CA ASP A 52 -21.85 -4.96 5.11
C ASP A 52 -21.40 -6.29 5.76
N ALA A 53 -22.09 -7.38 5.43
CA ALA A 53 -21.87 -8.70 6.02
C ALA A 53 -20.55 -9.33 5.54
N ASP A 54 -20.19 -9.13 4.27
CA ASP A 54 -18.96 -9.65 3.68
C ASP A 54 -17.75 -8.91 4.25
N LEU A 55 -17.86 -7.58 4.45
CA LEU A 55 -16.83 -6.79 5.11
C LEU A 55 -16.58 -7.26 6.55
N LYS A 56 -17.64 -7.63 7.29
CA LYS A 56 -17.50 -8.19 8.65
C LYS A 56 -16.78 -9.54 8.63
N VAL A 57 -17.08 -10.40 7.65
CA VAL A 57 -16.41 -11.70 7.50
C VAL A 57 -14.94 -11.49 7.12
N PHE A 58 -14.66 -10.61 6.15
CA PHE A 58 -13.30 -10.26 5.74
C PHE A 58 -12.45 -9.80 6.93
N ARG A 59 -12.98 -8.87 7.75
CA ARG A 59 -12.28 -8.38 8.95
C ARG A 59 -12.00 -9.48 9.98
N LYS A 60 -12.95 -10.39 10.21
CA LYS A 60 -12.73 -11.54 11.12
C LYS A 60 -11.66 -12.50 10.61
N ILE A 61 -11.62 -12.74 9.30
CA ILE A 61 -10.58 -13.57 8.68
C ILE A 61 -9.23 -12.89 8.83
N HIS A 62 -9.15 -11.59 8.54
CA HIS A 62 -7.91 -10.82 8.65
C HIS A 62 -7.40 -10.70 10.10
N GLU A 63 -8.28 -10.61 11.10
CA GLU A 63 -7.88 -10.65 12.52
C GLU A 63 -7.26 -12.00 12.92
N ARG A 64 -7.70 -13.10 12.28
CA ARG A 64 -7.15 -14.45 12.53
C ARG A 64 -5.92 -14.76 11.68
N PHE A 65 -5.87 -14.23 10.47
CA PHE A 65 -4.79 -14.41 9.51
C PHE A 65 -4.33 -13.03 9.04
N PRO A 66 -3.51 -12.33 9.86
CA PRO A 66 -2.98 -11.03 9.49
C PRO A 66 -2.15 -11.14 8.21
N SER A 67 -2.26 -10.14 7.36
CA SER A 67 -1.40 -10.00 6.18
C SER A 67 -0.72 -8.65 6.25
N SER A 68 0.57 -8.61 5.96
CA SER A 68 1.32 -7.37 5.86
C SER A 68 0.86 -6.54 4.65
N ASP A 69 0.85 -5.23 4.82
CA ASP A 69 0.71 -4.32 3.68
C ASP A 69 1.91 -4.49 2.76
N LEU A 70 1.63 -4.65 1.47
CA LEU A 70 2.63 -5.00 0.48
C LEU A 70 2.74 -3.91 -0.58
N LEU A 71 3.96 -3.43 -0.81
CA LEU A 71 4.30 -2.57 -1.94
C LEU A 71 5.10 -3.38 -2.97
N ILE A 72 4.63 -3.41 -4.21
CA ILE A 72 5.30 -4.13 -5.30
C ILE A 72 6.06 -3.12 -6.16
N VAL A 73 7.38 -3.31 -6.26
CA VAL A 73 8.25 -2.51 -7.14
C VAL A 73 8.77 -3.41 -8.24
N THR A 74 8.53 -3.07 -9.52
CA THR A 74 9.07 -3.83 -10.64
C THR A 74 10.42 -3.28 -11.09
N PHE A 75 11.38 -4.17 -11.30
CA PHE A 75 12.71 -3.87 -11.81
C PHE A 75 12.94 -4.55 -13.16
N THR A 76 13.26 -3.76 -14.18
CA THR A 76 13.64 -4.23 -15.52
C THR A 76 15.01 -3.65 -15.86
N PRO A 77 16.08 -4.44 -15.86
CA PRO A 77 17.41 -3.97 -16.25
C PRO A 77 17.54 -3.82 -17.77
N ASP A 78 18.45 -2.95 -18.21
CA ASP A 78 18.80 -2.81 -19.65
C ASP A 78 19.52 -4.05 -20.20
N LYS A 79 20.16 -4.83 -19.32
CA LYS A 79 20.84 -6.09 -19.64
C LYS A 79 19.99 -7.28 -19.21
N ASP A 80 20.42 -8.50 -19.52
CA ASP A 80 19.75 -9.71 -19.04
C ASP A 80 19.60 -9.69 -17.51
N LEU A 81 18.39 -9.98 -17.03
CA LEU A 81 18.01 -9.94 -15.61
C LEU A 81 18.88 -10.83 -14.73
N PHE A 82 19.33 -11.96 -15.24
CA PHE A 82 20.11 -12.97 -14.52
C PHE A 82 21.62 -12.78 -14.68
N SER A 83 22.06 -11.72 -15.36
CA SER A 83 23.47 -11.34 -15.42
C SER A 83 23.96 -10.81 -14.08
N ASN A 84 25.25 -11.02 -13.77
CA ASN A 84 25.86 -10.55 -12.52
C ASN A 84 25.62 -9.05 -12.28
N GLN A 85 25.76 -8.23 -13.33
CA GLN A 85 25.54 -6.79 -13.21
C GLN A 85 24.10 -6.43 -12.79
N SER A 86 23.10 -7.10 -13.37
CA SER A 86 21.69 -6.86 -13.05
C SER A 86 21.37 -7.34 -11.64
N LEU A 87 21.85 -8.52 -11.25
CA LEU A 87 21.64 -9.07 -9.91
C LEU A 87 22.36 -8.25 -8.83
N ASP A 88 23.56 -7.74 -9.10
CA ASP A 88 24.27 -6.82 -8.19
C ASP A 88 23.52 -5.51 -8.01
N THR A 89 22.94 -4.98 -9.09
CA THR A 89 22.11 -3.77 -9.06
C THR A 89 20.83 -4.01 -8.26
N LEU A 90 20.17 -5.15 -8.49
CA LEU A 90 18.99 -5.57 -7.74
C LEU A 90 19.31 -5.74 -6.25
N ASN A 91 20.45 -6.33 -5.90
CA ASN A 91 20.87 -6.52 -4.52
C ASN A 91 21.13 -5.16 -3.81
N LYS A 92 21.74 -4.20 -4.51
CA LYS A 92 21.90 -2.84 -3.99
C LYS A 92 20.55 -2.17 -3.75
N LEU A 93 19.63 -2.26 -4.72
CA LEU A 93 18.28 -1.72 -4.60
C LEU A 93 17.52 -2.35 -3.44
N ARG A 94 17.58 -3.69 -3.29
CA ARG A 94 17.03 -4.44 -2.14
C ARG A 94 17.55 -3.85 -0.82
N GLY A 95 18.87 -3.66 -0.71
CA GLY A 95 19.51 -3.10 0.47
C GLY A 95 19.19 -1.63 0.76
N GLU A 96 19.00 -0.80 -0.27
CA GLU A 96 18.58 0.59 -0.12
C GLU A 96 17.12 0.71 0.34
N LEU A 97 16.23 -0.08 -0.27
CA LEU A 97 14.81 -0.11 0.11
C LEU A 97 14.60 -0.68 1.51
N GLY A 98 15.37 -1.69 1.91
CA GLY A 98 15.32 -2.24 3.27
C GLY A 98 15.81 -1.27 4.36
N ARG A 99 16.46 -0.15 4.02
CA ARG A 99 16.84 0.90 4.99
C ARG A 99 15.75 1.96 5.17
N VAL A 100 14.71 1.94 4.35
CA VAL A 100 13.58 2.86 4.48
C VAL A 100 12.81 2.50 5.73
N LYS A 101 12.62 3.47 6.64
CA LYS A 101 12.01 3.25 7.96
C LYS A 101 10.64 2.56 7.90
N SER A 102 9.86 2.75 6.84
CA SER A 102 8.52 2.18 6.68
C SER A 102 8.51 0.78 6.06
N VAL A 103 9.68 0.22 5.72
CA VAL A 103 9.82 -1.11 5.10
C VAL A 103 10.33 -2.08 6.16
N ASP A 104 9.59 -3.17 6.35
CA ASP A 104 9.93 -4.26 7.28
C ASP A 104 10.85 -5.29 6.60
N ALA A 105 10.49 -5.72 5.39
CA ALA A 105 11.23 -6.72 4.64
C ALA A 105 11.17 -6.46 3.14
N VAL A 106 12.20 -6.89 2.40
CA VAL A 106 12.24 -6.81 0.93
C VAL A 106 12.56 -8.19 0.37
N PHE A 107 11.57 -8.84 -0.23
CA PHE A 107 11.73 -10.13 -0.88
C PHE A 107 11.92 -9.96 -2.39
N THR A 108 12.90 -10.65 -2.96
CA THR A 108 13.26 -10.58 -4.38
C THR A 108 13.55 -11.98 -4.93
N ILE A 109 13.85 -12.08 -6.23
CA ILE A 109 14.32 -13.33 -6.84
C ILE A 109 15.64 -13.84 -6.25
N LEU A 110 16.42 -12.99 -5.57
CA LEU A 110 17.63 -13.41 -4.87
C LEU A 110 17.33 -14.34 -3.69
N ASP A 111 16.19 -14.09 -3.05
CA ASP A 111 15.70 -14.76 -1.85
C ASP A 111 14.82 -15.99 -2.17
N ALA A 112 14.33 -16.08 -3.42
CA ALA A 112 13.42 -17.13 -3.85
C ALA A 112 14.05 -18.53 -3.72
N PRO A 113 13.37 -19.47 -3.03
CA PRO A 113 13.77 -20.86 -2.97
C PRO A 113 13.90 -21.49 -4.36
N LEU A 114 14.93 -22.31 -4.52
CA LEU A 114 15.24 -23.00 -5.77
C LEU A 114 15.24 -24.50 -5.52
N PHE A 115 14.21 -25.20 -6.00
CA PHE A 115 14.00 -26.62 -5.78
C PHE A 115 14.60 -27.49 -6.88
N ASN A 116 14.52 -27.05 -8.13
CA ASN A 116 14.91 -27.85 -9.30
C ASN A 116 16.27 -27.45 -9.89
N SER A 117 16.83 -26.33 -9.46
CA SER A 117 18.09 -25.80 -9.97
C SER A 117 19.31 -26.15 -9.12
N SER A 118 19.11 -26.86 -8.01
CA SER A 118 20.15 -27.50 -7.20
C SER A 118 20.08 -29.02 -7.36
N ASP A 119 21.22 -29.70 -7.26
CA ASP A 119 21.31 -31.17 -7.32
C ASP A 119 21.22 -31.81 -5.89
N VAL A 120 20.82 -31.02 -4.89
CA VAL A 120 20.69 -31.42 -3.46
C VAL A 120 19.34 -32.09 -3.21
N ASP A 121 19.30 -33.12 -2.35
CA ASP A 121 18.04 -33.78 -1.99
C ASP A 121 17.13 -32.84 -1.18
N ILE A 122 15.82 -32.94 -1.40
CA ILE A 122 14.80 -32.07 -0.77
C ILE A 122 14.89 -32.11 0.76
N GLN A 123 15.26 -33.27 1.33
CA GLN A 123 15.41 -33.42 2.78
C GLN A 123 16.56 -32.57 3.34
N GLU A 124 17.66 -32.46 2.60
CA GLU A 124 18.82 -31.65 2.97
C GLU A 124 18.56 -30.15 2.71
N MET A 125 17.73 -29.81 1.72
CA MET A 125 17.34 -28.43 1.42
C MET A 125 16.52 -27.75 2.53
N ILE A 126 15.90 -28.53 3.44
CA ILE A 126 15.13 -27.97 4.57
C ILE A 126 16.04 -27.17 5.50
N GLU A 127 17.28 -27.63 5.70
CA GLU A 127 18.24 -26.95 6.56
C GLU A 127 18.92 -25.77 5.84
N ASP A 128 19.22 -25.92 4.55
CA ASP A 128 19.89 -24.89 3.75
C ASP A 128 19.25 -24.71 2.38
N MET A 129 18.14 -23.96 2.34
CA MET A 129 17.35 -23.77 1.12
C MET A 129 18.14 -23.03 0.02
N PRO A 130 18.36 -23.63 -1.15
CA PRO A 130 19.10 -22.97 -2.24
C PRO A 130 18.40 -21.72 -2.76
N SER A 131 19.16 -20.69 -3.09
CA SER A 131 18.66 -19.43 -3.65
C SER A 131 19.73 -18.75 -4.51
N LEU A 132 19.34 -17.77 -5.34
CA LEU A 132 20.28 -17.01 -6.19
C LEU A 132 21.30 -16.19 -5.37
N GLU A 133 21.04 -15.94 -4.09
CA GLU A 133 21.99 -15.30 -3.17
C GLU A 133 23.11 -16.24 -2.72
N LYS A 134 22.87 -17.55 -2.67
CA LYS A 134 23.85 -18.54 -2.21
C LYS A 134 24.85 -18.92 -3.32
N PRO A 135 26.11 -19.24 -2.95
CA PRO A 135 27.09 -19.72 -3.91
C PRO A 135 26.72 -21.11 -4.45
N GLY A 136 27.25 -21.46 -5.63
CA GLY A 136 27.11 -22.82 -6.18
C GLY A 136 25.87 -23.08 -7.03
N ILE A 137 25.00 -22.08 -7.24
CA ILE A 137 23.80 -22.21 -8.06
C ILE A 137 24.07 -21.90 -9.54
N ASP A 138 23.67 -22.81 -10.43
CA ASP A 138 23.70 -22.59 -11.87
C ASP A 138 22.62 -21.55 -12.27
N ARG A 139 23.08 -20.39 -12.76
CA ARG A 139 22.21 -19.28 -13.17
C ARG A 139 21.23 -19.65 -14.28
N SER A 140 21.63 -20.51 -15.21
CA SER A 140 20.78 -20.93 -16.32
C SER A 140 19.67 -21.86 -15.83
N LYS A 141 20.02 -22.81 -14.95
CA LYS A 141 19.01 -23.67 -14.29
C LYS A 141 18.03 -22.83 -13.46
N ALA A 142 18.55 -21.90 -12.65
CA ALA A 142 17.71 -21.04 -11.81
C ALA A 142 16.80 -20.11 -12.62
N LYS A 143 17.30 -19.51 -13.71
CA LYS A 143 16.48 -18.74 -14.66
C LYS A 143 15.35 -19.61 -15.23
N ASN A 144 15.67 -20.82 -15.66
CA ASN A 144 14.68 -21.75 -16.21
C ASN A 144 13.61 -22.11 -15.17
N GLU A 145 13.99 -22.33 -13.92
CA GLU A 145 13.06 -22.59 -12.84
C GLU A 145 12.18 -21.38 -12.52
N LEU A 146 12.76 -20.20 -12.29
CA LEU A 146 12.03 -18.98 -11.94
C LEU A 146 11.05 -18.53 -13.02
N VAL A 147 11.40 -18.69 -14.30
CA VAL A 147 10.55 -18.29 -15.43
C VAL A 147 9.47 -19.32 -15.74
N ASN A 148 9.70 -20.62 -15.51
CA ASN A 148 8.73 -21.65 -15.87
C ASN A 148 7.92 -22.19 -14.69
N SER A 149 8.31 -21.90 -13.46
CA SER A 149 7.61 -22.38 -12.27
C SER A 149 6.29 -21.62 -12.06
N PRO A 150 5.16 -22.32 -11.84
CA PRO A 150 3.87 -21.69 -11.61
C PRO A 150 3.81 -20.85 -10.32
N ILE A 151 4.77 -21.02 -9.41
CA ILE A 151 4.83 -20.25 -8.16
C ILE A 151 5.64 -18.95 -8.31
N TYR A 152 6.38 -18.78 -9.41
CA TYR A 152 7.24 -17.62 -9.63
C TYR A 152 6.88 -16.83 -10.87
N ARG A 153 6.51 -17.52 -11.96
CA ARG A 153 6.09 -16.90 -13.21
C ARG A 153 4.84 -16.04 -13.00
N ASP A 154 4.90 -14.81 -13.49
CA ASP A 154 3.88 -13.77 -13.38
C ASP A 154 3.55 -13.34 -11.94
N LEU A 155 4.31 -13.81 -10.95
CA LEU A 155 4.18 -13.44 -9.54
C LEU A 155 5.39 -12.64 -9.04
N ILE A 156 6.60 -13.14 -9.33
CA ILE A 156 7.86 -12.44 -9.00
C ILE A 156 8.78 -12.24 -10.19
N VAL A 157 8.58 -12.98 -11.29
CA VAL A 157 9.30 -12.82 -12.57
C VAL A 157 8.29 -12.81 -13.70
N SER A 158 8.44 -11.89 -14.66
CA SER A 158 7.59 -11.83 -15.85
C SER A 158 7.71 -13.09 -16.71
N ALA A 159 6.64 -13.46 -17.44
CA ALA A 159 6.67 -14.60 -18.36
C ALA A 159 7.83 -14.58 -19.39
N ASP A 160 8.34 -13.40 -19.75
CA ASP A 160 9.48 -13.25 -20.67
C ASP A 160 10.86 -13.28 -19.97
N GLY A 161 10.88 -13.36 -18.63
CA GLY A 161 12.08 -13.41 -17.80
C GLY A 161 12.91 -12.12 -17.77
N ARG A 162 12.34 -10.98 -18.18
CA ARG A 162 13.05 -9.69 -18.27
C ARG A 162 12.81 -8.78 -17.08
N THR A 163 11.69 -8.92 -16.40
CA THR A 163 11.27 -8.08 -15.29
C THR A 163 11.10 -8.91 -14.03
N THR A 164 11.54 -8.39 -12.89
CA THR A 164 11.31 -8.99 -11.57
C THR A 164 10.56 -8.04 -10.67
N ALA A 165 9.77 -8.56 -9.75
CA ALA A 165 9.22 -7.80 -8.64
C ALA A 165 10.17 -7.82 -7.42
N LEU A 166 10.18 -6.71 -6.70
CA LEU A 166 10.62 -6.59 -5.33
C LEU A 166 9.35 -6.43 -4.50
N LEU A 167 9.14 -7.35 -3.57
CA LEU A 167 7.99 -7.40 -2.68
C LEU A 167 8.40 -6.76 -1.35
N LEU A 168 7.96 -5.52 -1.12
CA LEU A 168 8.28 -4.76 0.08
C LEU A 168 7.14 -4.94 1.09
N GLY A 169 7.41 -5.68 2.16
CA GLY A 169 6.55 -5.70 3.33
C GLY A 169 6.70 -4.38 4.08
N LEU A 170 5.58 -3.71 4.34
CA LEU A 170 5.56 -2.44 5.08
C LEU A 170 5.39 -2.72 6.58
N ILE A 171 5.98 -1.84 7.39
CA ILE A 171 5.78 -1.89 8.84
C ILE A 171 4.32 -1.54 9.15
N GLU A 172 3.73 -2.32 10.04
CA GLU A 172 2.37 -2.10 10.53
C GLU A 172 2.27 -0.76 11.28
N ASP A 173 1.25 0.05 10.95
CA ASP A 173 0.91 1.24 11.71
C ASP A 173 -0.06 0.86 12.84
N GLU A 174 0.52 0.49 13.98
CA GLU A 174 -0.19 0.14 15.21
C GLU A 174 -1.19 1.20 15.65
N HIS A 175 -0.87 2.49 15.46
CA HIS A 175 -1.75 3.57 15.88
C HIS A 175 -2.98 3.65 14.98
N TYR A 176 -2.76 3.57 13.66
CA TYR A 176 -3.84 3.52 12.69
C TYR A 176 -4.74 2.29 12.91
N ASN A 177 -4.16 1.12 13.13
CA ASN A 177 -4.90 -0.12 13.34
C ASN A 177 -5.73 -0.09 14.63
N HIS A 178 -5.18 0.48 15.70
CA HIS A 178 -5.94 0.73 16.93
C HIS A 178 -7.13 1.66 16.68
N LEU A 179 -6.94 2.79 15.99
CA LEU A 179 -8.01 3.73 15.67
C LEU A 179 -9.08 3.11 14.77
N LEU A 180 -8.68 2.29 13.79
CA LEU A 180 -9.56 1.55 12.91
C LEU A 180 -10.42 0.55 13.71
N LYS A 181 -9.81 -0.19 14.64
CA LYS A 181 -10.52 -1.13 15.52
C LYS A 181 -11.54 -0.41 16.41
N SER A 182 -11.12 0.65 17.11
CA SER A 182 -12.04 1.45 17.95
C SER A 182 -13.21 2.02 17.14
N ARG A 183 -12.96 2.55 15.93
CA ARG A 183 -14.03 3.04 15.04
C ARG A 183 -15.01 1.94 14.65
N ASN A 184 -14.52 0.73 14.40
CA ASN A 184 -15.37 -0.40 14.01
C ASN A 184 -16.18 -0.96 15.19
N GLU A 185 -15.71 -0.84 16.43
CA GLU A 185 -16.47 -1.23 17.63
C GLU A 185 -17.59 -0.25 17.99
N LEU A 186 -17.44 1.02 17.59
CA LEU A 186 -18.43 2.08 17.83
C LEU A 186 -19.57 2.12 16.79
N ARG A 187 -19.48 1.34 15.71
CA ARG A 187 -20.49 1.24 14.63
C ARG A 187 -21.31 -0.05 14.76
#